data_AF-A0A964UKM7-F1
#
_entry.id   AF-A0A964UKM7-F1
#
_cell.length_a   1.000
_cell.length_b   1.000
_cell.length_c   1.000
_cell.angle_alpha   90.00
_cell.angle_beta   90.00
_cell.angle_gamma   90.00
#
_symmetry.space_group_name_H-M   'P 1'
#
loop_
_entity.id
_entity.type
_entity.pdbx_description
1 polymer ?
#
loop_
_entity_poly.entity_id
_entity_poly.type
_entity_poly.pdbx_seq_one_letter_code
_entity_poly.pdbx_strand_id
1 'polypeptide(L)' 'MAAAARKVFDRYDVDGDGQLTAEEYRQVVAELGDTGVTAEAAQDLIDTIDTDGDRKVSFEEFRASMGL' A
#
# COMPACT_ATOMS: atom_id res chain seq x y z
N MET A 1 14.65 0.10 13.37
CA MET A 1 13.74 1.07 12.72
C MET A 1 12.89 0.40 11.63
N ALA A 2 13.41 -0.50 10.79
CA ALA A 2 12.64 -1.17 9.72
C ALA A 2 11.44 -2.06 10.16
N ALA A 3 11.41 -2.53 11.41
CA ALA A 3 10.35 -3.43 11.89
C ALA A 3 8.95 -2.78 11.99
N ALA A 4 8.89 -1.45 12.13
CA ALA A 4 7.61 -0.74 12.19
C ALA A 4 6.98 -0.64 10.79
N ALA A 5 7.77 -0.27 9.76
CA ALA A 5 7.32 -0.23 8.38
C ALA A 5 6.80 -1.59 7.93
N ARG A 6 7.54 -2.67 8.22
CA ARG A 6 7.14 -4.01 7.82
C ARG A 6 5.82 -4.45 8.44
N LYS A 7 5.59 -4.16 9.73
CA LYS A 7 4.31 -4.47 10.39
C LYS A 7 3.13 -3.69 9.83
N VAL A 8 3.36 -2.45 9.40
CA VAL A 8 2.31 -1.66 8.76
C VAL A 8 2.05 -2.23 7.38
N PHE A 9 3.11 -2.50 6.61
CA PHE A 9 3.03 -3.09 5.28
C PHE A 9 2.30 -4.44 5.28
N ASP A 10 2.72 -5.39 6.12
CA ASP A 10 2.09 -6.72 6.27
C ASP A 10 0.63 -6.65 6.74
N ARG A 11 0.14 -5.49 7.20
CA ARG A 11 -1.28 -5.30 7.53
C ARG A 11 -2.11 -4.96 6.30
N TYR A 12 -1.49 -4.33 5.31
CA TYR A 12 -2.12 -3.94 4.06
C TYR A 12 -1.88 -4.97 2.95
N ASP A 13 -0.69 -5.57 2.91
CA ASP A 13 -0.31 -6.69 2.04
C ASP A 13 -0.99 -7.97 2.56
N VAL A 14 -2.10 -8.34 1.91
CA VAL A 14 -2.97 -9.43 2.35
C VAL A 14 -2.46 -10.78 1.84
N ASP A 15 -1.91 -10.79 0.62
CA ASP A 15 -1.39 -12.01 0.01
C ASP A 15 0.05 -12.33 0.44
N GLY A 16 0.76 -11.35 1.01
CA GLY A 16 2.12 -11.48 1.52
C GLY A 16 3.17 -11.53 0.42
N ASP A 17 2.86 -11.04 -0.79
CA ASP A 17 3.78 -11.04 -1.92
C ASP A 17 4.89 -9.98 -1.78
N GLY A 18 4.79 -9.08 -0.80
CA GLY A 18 5.75 -8.02 -0.54
C GLY A 18 5.54 -6.77 -1.41
N GLN A 19 4.42 -6.71 -2.11
CA GLN A 19 3.91 -5.58 -2.87
C GLN A 19 2.52 -5.21 -2.32
N LEU A 20 2.17 -3.93 -2.39
CA LEU A 20 0.85 -3.45 -2.01
C LEU A 20 0.14 -2.98 -3.26
N THR A 21 -0.95 -3.65 -3.61
CA THR A 21 -1.77 -3.28 -4.75
C THR A 21 -2.91 -2.34 -4.35
N ALA A 22 -3.46 -1.59 -5.32
CA ALA A 22 -4.65 -0.77 -5.09
C ALA A 22 -5.87 -1.61 -4.67
N GLU A 23 -5.92 -2.90 -5.04
CA GLU A 23 -6.97 -3.82 -4.61
C GLU A 23 -6.85 -4.17 -3.13
N GLU A 24 -5.66 -4.54 -2.67
CA GLU A 24 -5.40 -4.86 -1.27
C GLU A 24 -5.55 -3.65 -0.36
N TYR A 25 -5.07 -2.49 -0.80
CA TYR A 25 -5.28 -1.24 -0.09
C TYR A 25 -6.78 -0.97 0.12
N ARG A 26 -7.60 -1.10 -0.93
CA ARG A 26 -9.06 -0.93 -0.81
C ARG A 26 -9.69 -1.97 0.10
N GLN A 27 -9.25 -3.22 0.01
CA GLN A 27 -9.78 -4.28 0.85
C GLN A 27 -9.57 -3.95 2.33
N VAL A 28 -8.35 -3.58 2.71
CA VAL A 28 -8.01 -3.24 4.09
C VAL A 28 -8.69 -1.96 4.54
N VAL A 29 -8.80 -0.95 3.67
CA VAL A 29 -9.47 0.31 4.00
C VAL A 29 -10.99 0.12 4.15
N ALA A 30 -11.60 -0.75 3.34
CA ALA A 30 -12.98 -1.18 3.54
C ALA A 30 -13.18 -1.96 4.84
N GLU A 31 -12.24 -2.82 5.22
CA GLU A 31 -12.25 -3.52 6.52
C GLU A 31 -12.10 -2.57 7.72
N LEU A 32 -11.39 -1.45 7.55
CA LEU A 32 -11.28 -0.38 8.55
C LEU A 32 -12.54 0.49 8.65
N GLY A 33 -13.54 0.27 7.79
CA GLY A 33 -14.82 0.95 7.79
C GLY A 33 -14.92 2.11 6.80
N ASP A 34 -13.88 2.34 5.97
CA ASP A 34 -13.89 3.36 4.93
C ASP A 34 -14.14 2.70 3.57
N THR A 35 -15.41 2.52 3.22
CA THR A 35 -15.82 1.95 1.93
C THR A 35 -15.92 3.01 0.83
N GLY A 36 -15.51 4.25 1.11
CA GLY A 36 -15.62 5.39 0.20
C GLY A 36 -14.48 5.46 -0.81
N VAL A 37 -13.40 4.69 -0.61
CA VAL A 37 -12.24 4.69 -1.50
C VAL A 37 -12.57 3.95 -2.80
N THR A 38 -12.65 4.71 -3.89
CA THR A 38 -12.82 4.17 -5.23
C THR A 38 -11.53 3.52 -5.72
N ALA A 39 -11.64 2.65 -6.74
CA ALA A 39 -10.47 2.06 -7.40
C ALA A 39 -9.50 3.15 -7.91
N GLU A 40 -10.03 4.22 -8.47
CA GLU A 40 -9.26 5.37 -8.98
C GLU A 40 -8.54 6.09 -7.84
N ALA A 41 -9.22 6.39 -6.73
CA ALA A 41 -8.59 7.06 -5.60
C ALA A 41 -7.49 6.21 -4.92
N ALA A 42 -7.71 4.89 -4.83
CA ALA A 42 -6.68 3.97 -4.35
C ALA A 42 -5.50 3.91 -5.31
N GLN A 43 -5.75 3.86 -6.63
CA GLN A 43 -4.71 3.86 -7.64
C GLN A 43 -3.92 5.18 -7.62
N ASP A 44 -4.57 6.33 -7.49
CA ASP A 44 -3.88 7.64 -7.40
C ASP A 44 -2.95 7.71 -6.17
N LEU A 45 -3.36 7.11 -5.05
CA LEU A 45 -2.52 7.02 -3.85
C LEU A 45 -1.32 6.09 -4.06
N ILE A 46 -1.53 4.94 -4.69
CA ILE A 46 -0.47 4.01 -5.08
C ILE A 46 0.49 4.70 -6.05
N ASP A 47 -0.01 5.31 -7.12
CA ASP A 47 0.75 6.01 -8.16
C ASP A 47 1.56 7.20 -7.61
N THR A 48 1.17 7.76 -6.45
CA THR A 48 1.94 8.82 -5.76
C THR A 48 3.19 8.28 -5.07
N ILE A 49 3.19 7.00 -4.69
CA ILE A 49 4.27 6.32 -3.97
C ILE A 49 5.11 5.47 -4.94
N ASP A 50 4.43 4.83 -5.88
CA ASP A 50 5.00 4.05 -6.98
C ASP A 50 5.96 4.94 -7.79
N THR A 51 7.23 4.56 -7.78
CA THR A 51 8.29 5.29 -8.45
C THR A 51 8.72 4.58 -9.74
N ASP A 52 8.46 3.28 -9.84
CA ASP A 52 8.86 2.45 -10.98
C ASP A 52 7.74 2.28 -12.04
N GLY A 53 6.52 2.66 -11.70
CA GLY A 53 5.33 2.65 -12.55
C GLY A 53 4.70 1.27 -12.70
N ASP A 54 4.95 0.33 -11.80
CA ASP A 54 4.38 -1.03 -11.83
C ASP A 54 2.93 -1.09 -11.31
N ARG A 55 2.37 0.05 -10.88
CA ARG A 55 1.03 0.22 -10.29
C ARG A 55 0.85 -0.50 -8.97
N LYS A 56 1.94 -0.79 -8.27
CA LYS A 56 1.99 -1.35 -6.95
C LYS A 56 3.01 -0.58 -6.11
N VAL A 57 2.99 -0.81 -4.81
CA VAL A 57 4.01 -0.27 -3.91
C VAL A 57 4.81 -1.42 -3.35
N SER A 58 6.07 -1.54 -3.75
CA SER A 58 6.99 -2.49 -3.12
C SER A 58 7.35 -2.06 -1.70
N PHE A 59 7.80 -3.02 -0.88
CA PHE A 59 8.30 -2.71 0.47
C PHE A 59 9.42 -1.64 0.47
N GLU A 60 10.24 -1.59 -0.59
CA GLU A 60 11.30 -0.60 -0.72
C GLU A 60 10.75 0.81 -0.96
N GLU A 61 9.77 0.95 -1.84
CA GLU A 61 9.09 2.23 -2.13
C GLU A 61 8.29 2.72 -0.93
N PHE A 62 7.61 1.81 -0.24
CA PHE A 62 6.89 2.13 1.00
C PHE A 62 7.84 2.69 2.06
N ARG A 63 9.00 2.05 2.25
CA ARG A 63 10.02 2.52 3.20
C ARG A 63 10.59 3.87 2.77
N ALA A 64 10.89 4.04 1.48
CA ALA A 64 11.40 5.30 0.94
C ALA A 64 10.40 6.45 1.12
N SER A 65 9.11 6.20 0.87
CA SER A 65 8.02 7.16 1.05
C SER A 65 7.78 7.54 2.52
N MET A 66 7.87 6.57 3.44
CA MET A 66 7.85 6.87 4.88
C MET A 66 9.12 7.57 5.40
N GLY A 67 10.16 7.72 4.58
CA GLY A 67 11.43 8.34 4.99
C GLY A 67 12.21 7.51 6.03
N LEU A 68 12.08 6.17 5.99
CA LEU A 68 12.66 5.21 6.94
C LEU A 68 13.96 4.55 6.47
#